data_AF-A0A0M3BQP3-F1
#
_entry.id   AF-A0A0M3BQP3-F1
#
_cell.length_a   1.000
_cell.length_b   1.000
_cell.length_c   1.000
_cell.angle_alpha   90.00
_cell.angle_beta   90.00
_cell.angle_gamma   90.00
#
_symmetry.space_group_name_H-M   'P 1'
#
loop_
_entity.id
_entity.type
_entity.pdbx_description
1 polymer ?
#
loop_
_entity_poly.entity_id
_entity_poly.type
_entity_poly.pdbx_seq_one_letter_code
_entity_poly.pdbx_strand_id
1 'polypeptide(L)'
;MNPPAVCIRNDFALDDGEICDAVPVLIYGHHRLLALKKRGEAAVECIVYDVDDLHAELMEIDENLARSELTPAEESAYILRRKQIWEEMNGPVGGQNFPTNDLRVDGRRKGEQHHKQFAAEVAEVTGSSKRDVNLKIARARELWR
;
A
#
# COMPACT_ATOMS: atom_id res chain seq x y z
N MET A 1 11.34 18.58 -4.81
CA MET A 1 11.32 17.34 -4.00
C MET A 1 10.06 17.38 -3.18
N ASN A 2 9.28 16.30 -3.16
CA ASN A 2 7.98 16.30 -2.50
C ASN A 2 8.14 16.46 -0.98
N PRO A 3 7.26 17.24 -0.32
CA PRO A 3 7.24 17.35 1.14
C PRO A 3 6.89 15.99 1.77
N PRO A 4 7.33 15.72 3.02
CA PRO A 4 6.86 14.55 3.76
C PRO A 4 5.35 14.55 3.89
N ALA A 5 4.76 13.36 3.93
CA ALA A 5 3.33 13.19 4.16
C ALA A 5 3.08 12.66 5.55
N VAL A 6 2.06 13.20 6.21
CA VAL A 6 1.64 12.78 7.55
C VAL A 6 0.14 12.56 7.59
N CYS A 7 -0.32 11.76 8.54
CA CYS A 7 -1.70 11.73 8.99
C CYS A 7 -1.76 12.18 10.44
N ILE A 8 -2.92 12.69 10.87
CA ILE A 8 -3.13 13.09 12.26
C ILE A 8 -3.74 11.93 13.04
N ARG A 9 -3.23 11.67 14.23
CA ARG A 9 -3.74 10.66 15.16
C ARG A 9 -4.12 11.29 16.49
N ASN A 10 -5.24 10.81 17.03
CA ASN A 10 -5.70 11.12 18.37
C ASN A 10 -5.45 9.91 19.27
N ASP A 11 -5.44 10.12 20.58
CA ASP A 11 -5.17 9.07 21.56
C ASP A 11 -3.84 8.31 21.30
N PHE A 12 -2.83 9.00 20.76
CA PHE A 12 -1.57 8.38 20.37
C PHE A 12 -0.64 8.26 21.58
N ALA A 13 -0.20 7.04 21.89
CA ALA A 13 0.74 6.78 22.97
C ALA A 13 2.19 7.05 22.53
N LEU A 14 2.85 7.98 23.21
CA LEU A 14 4.28 8.25 23.05
C LEU A 14 5.15 7.22 23.79
N ASP A 15 6.45 7.20 23.50
CA ASP A 15 7.41 6.24 24.08
C ASP A 15 7.49 6.29 25.62
N ASP A 16 7.14 7.44 26.22
CA ASP A 16 7.08 7.64 27.67
C ASP A 16 5.72 7.25 28.30
N GLY A 17 4.77 6.77 27.47
CA GLY A 17 3.43 6.38 27.87
C GLY A 17 2.43 7.53 27.96
N GLU A 18 2.81 8.76 27.61
CA GLU A 18 1.88 9.88 27.49
C GLU A 18 0.93 9.67 26.31
N ILE A 19 -0.36 9.96 26.51
CA ILE A 19 -1.38 9.91 25.46
C ILE A 19 -1.61 11.34 24.97
N CYS A 20 -1.43 11.56 23.67
CA CYS A 20 -1.59 12.87 23.05
C CYS A 20 -2.58 12.83 21.89
N ASP A 21 -3.31 13.93 21.74
CA ASP A 21 -4.15 14.20 20.58
C ASP A 21 -3.41 14.99 19.51
N ALA A 22 -3.94 14.95 18.29
CA ALA A 22 -3.43 15.67 17.14
C ALA A 22 -1.95 15.40 16.82
N VAL A 23 -1.48 14.17 17.06
CA VAL A 23 -0.10 13.76 16.79
C VAL A 23 0.10 13.53 15.28
N PRO A 24 1.03 14.24 14.63
CA PRO A 24 1.36 13.98 13.24
C PRO A 24 2.22 12.72 13.12
N VAL A 25 1.68 11.70 12.47
CA VAL A 25 2.36 10.43 12.19
C VAL A 25 2.82 10.41 10.73
N LEU A 26 4.09 10.08 10.51
CA LEU A 26 4.69 10.05 9.18
C LEU A 26 4.14 8.89 8.34
N ILE A 27 3.68 9.19 7.13
CA ILE A 27 3.32 8.20 6.11
C ILE A 27 4.52 7.91 5.22
N TYR A 28 5.08 8.93 4.56
CA TYR A 28 6.27 8.79 3.71
C TYR A 28 7.15 10.05 3.73
N GLY A 29 8.37 9.93 3.22
CA GLY A 29 9.35 11.02 3.19
C GLY A 29 10.35 11.00 4.35
N HIS A 30 10.56 9.84 4.99
CA HIS A 30 11.49 9.67 6.12
C HIS A 30 12.90 10.17 5.81
N HIS A 31 13.45 9.85 4.64
CA HIS A 31 14.79 10.33 4.24
C HIS A 31 14.87 11.86 4.17
N ARG A 32 13.81 12.51 3.68
CA ARG A 32 13.75 13.98 3.63
C ARG A 32 13.64 14.56 5.04
N LEU A 33 12.78 14.00 5.88
CA LEU A 33 12.64 14.41 7.27
C LEU A 33 13.97 14.31 8.02
N LEU A 34 14.69 13.19 7.86
CA LEU A 34 16.04 13.01 8.43
C LEU A 34 17.05 14.02 7.89
N ALA A 35 17.02 14.33 6.60
CA ALA A 35 17.92 15.33 6.02
C ALA A 35 17.66 16.74 6.57
N LEU A 36 16.38 17.12 6.75
CA LEU A 36 16.01 18.40 7.36
C LEU A 36 16.38 18.45 8.84
N LYS A 37 16.15 17.35 9.58
CA LYS A 37 16.59 17.22 10.98
C LYS A 37 18.10 17.37 11.12
N LYS A 38 18.89 16.75 10.25
CA LYS A 38 20.37 16.89 10.22
C LYS A 38 20.83 18.32 9.92
N ARG A 39 20.02 19.11 9.22
CA ARG A 39 20.29 20.53 8.95
C ARG A 39 19.90 21.45 10.12
N GLY A 40 19.24 20.93 11.15
CA GLY A 40 18.76 21.71 12.28
C GLY A 40 17.53 22.56 11.96
N GLU A 41 16.75 22.17 10.94
CA GLU A 41 15.50 22.86 10.62
C GLU A 41 14.51 22.68 11.79
N ALA A 42 13.98 23.79 12.31
CA ALA A 42 13.08 23.78 13.47
C ALA A 42 11.64 23.36 13.12
N ALA A 43 11.27 23.48 11.84
CA ALA A 43 9.96 23.13 11.32
C ALA A 43 10.09 22.56 9.91
N VAL A 44 9.16 21.68 9.54
CA VAL A 44 9.10 21.04 8.23
C VAL A 44 7.68 21.17 7.71
N GLU A 45 7.56 21.60 6.45
CA GLU A 45 6.28 21.59 5.75
C GLU A 45 5.91 20.16 5.36
N CYS A 46 4.69 19.75 5.72
CA CYS A 46 4.16 18.42 5.46
C CYS A 46 2.82 18.50 4.71
N ILE A 47 2.53 17.50 3.89
CA ILE A 47 1.18 17.27 3.38
C ILE A 47 0.43 16.44 4.42
N VAL A 48 -0.75 16.92 4.83
CA VAL A 48 -1.60 16.20 5.77
C VAL A 48 -2.68 15.45 4.99
N TYR A 49 -2.80 14.15 5.23
CA TYR A 49 -3.86 13.30 4.69
C TYR A 49 -4.82 12.90 5.81
N ASP A 50 -6.12 13.02 5.52
CA ASP A 50 -7.19 12.50 6.38
C ASP A 50 -7.53 11.07 5.95
N VAL A 51 -6.79 10.12 6.49
CA VAL A 51 -6.87 8.69 6.15
C VAL A 51 -6.68 7.84 7.40
N ASP A 52 -7.35 6.69 7.44
CA ASP A 52 -7.17 5.67 8.47
C ASP A 52 -5.78 5.01 8.37
N ASP A 53 -5.47 4.11 9.31
CA ASP A 53 -4.17 3.44 9.37
C ASP A 53 -3.91 2.55 8.16
N LEU A 54 -4.95 1.91 7.64
CA LEU A 54 -4.83 0.96 6.54
C LEU A 54 -4.54 1.67 5.21
N HIS A 55 -5.20 2.80 4.98
CA HIS A 55 -4.95 3.66 3.83
C HIS A 55 -3.62 4.41 3.97
N ALA A 56 -3.23 4.84 5.18
CA ALA A 56 -1.91 5.42 5.42
C ALA A 56 -0.80 4.41 5.07
N GLU A 57 -0.89 3.17 5.55
CA GLU A 57 0.07 2.12 5.23
C GLU A 57 0.09 1.82 3.71
N LEU A 58 -1.08 1.78 3.06
CA LEU A 58 -1.16 1.59 1.61
C LEU A 58 -0.42 2.70 0.84
N MET A 59 -0.55 3.95 1.27
CA MET A 59 0.15 5.09 0.67
C MET A 59 1.66 5.02 0.88
N GLU A 60 2.13 4.58 2.06
CA GLU A 60 3.55 4.34 2.31
C GLU A 60 4.11 3.26 1.37
N ILE A 61 3.39 2.15 1.22
CA ILE A 61 3.80 1.06 0.33
C ILE A 61 3.84 1.52 -1.12
N ASP A 62 2.82 2.25 -1.58
CA ASP A 62 2.76 2.75 -2.96
C ASP A 62 3.88 3.76 -3.26
N GLU A 63 4.26 4.60 -2.30
CA GLU A 63 5.43 5.48 -2.43
C GLU A 63 6.73 4.68 -2.58
N ASN A 64 6.94 3.68 -1.71
CA ASN A 64 8.12 2.83 -1.78
C ASN A 64 8.19 2.04 -3.10
N LEU A 65 7.07 1.47 -3.54
CA LEU A 65 6.98 0.71 -4.80
C LEU A 65 7.22 1.56 -6.05
N ALA A 66 6.89 2.85 -6.00
CA ALA A 66 7.19 3.78 -7.08
C ALA A 66 8.69 4.17 -7.15
N ARG A 67 9.49 3.87 -6.11
CA ARG A 67 10.93 4.17 -6.08
C ARG A 67 11.75 3.04 -6.70
N SER A 68 12.75 3.40 -7.49
CA SER A 68 13.66 2.44 -8.13
C SER A 68 14.77 1.89 -7.20
N GLU A 69 14.67 2.13 -5.88
CA GLU A 69 15.72 1.79 -4.90
C GLU A 69 15.48 0.45 -4.19
N LEU A 70 14.34 -0.21 -4.43
CA LEU A 70 14.01 -1.48 -3.78
C LEU A 70 14.77 -2.65 -4.40
N THR A 71 15.30 -3.53 -3.56
CA THR A 71 15.77 -4.84 -4.02
C THR A 71 14.59 -5.71 -4.46
N PRO A 72 14.79 -6.74 -5.31
CA PRO A 72 13.70 -7.62 -5.74
C PRO A 72 12.97 -8.32 -4.58
N ALA A 73 13.67 -8.59 -3.47
CA ALA A 73 13.08 -9.20 -2.28
C ALA A 73 12.19 -8.21 -1.52
N GLU A 74 12.65 -6.98 -1.33
CA GLU A 74 11.87 -5.90 -0.69
C GLU A 74 10.64 -5.56 -1.54
N GLU A 75 10.80 -5.39 -2.86
CA GLU A 75 9.69 -5.14 -3.77
C GLU A 75 8.62 -6.25 -3.66
N SER A 76 9.04 -7.51 -3.63
CA SER A 76 8.15 -8.65 -3.47
C SER A 76 7.41 -8.64 -2.13
N ALA A 77 8.10 -8.27 -1.04
CA ALA A 77 7.52 -8.15 0.30
C ALA A 77 6.49 -7.01 0.38
N TYR A 78 6.79 -5.84 -0.19
CA TYR A 78 5.87 -4.71 -0.26
C TYR A 78 4.62 -5.04 -1.07
N ILE A 79 4.76 -5.69 -2.23
CA ILE A 79 3.61 -6.15 -3.04
C ILE A 79 2.76 -7.16 -2.24
N LEU A 80 3.38 -8.04 -1.46
CA LEU A 80 2.66 -8.99 -0.62
C LEU A 80 1.88 -8.29 0.49
N ARG A 81 2.48 -7.33 1.20
CA ARG A 81 1.78 -6.56 2.24
C ARG A 81 0.65 -5.73 1.67
N ARG A 82 0.88 -5.05 0.54
CA ARG A 82 -0.16 -4.33 -0.21
C ARG A 82 -1.34 -5.23 -0.56
N LYS A 83 -1.08 -6.49 -0.90
CA LYS A 83 -2.13 -7.47 -1.20
C LYS A 83 -2.97 -7.78 0.04
N GLN A 84 -2.34 -7.98 1.19
CA GLN A 84 -3.06 -8.26 2.44
C GLN A 84 -3.99 -7.11 2.81
N ILE A 85 -3.50 -5.87 2.71
CA ILE A 85 -4.28 -4.65 2.93
C ILE A 85 -5.46 -4.60 1.95
N TRP A 86 -5.21 -4.84 0.66
CA TRP A 86 -6.27 -4.87 -0.34
C TRP A 86 -7.35 -5.92 -0.02
N GLU A 87 -6.94 -7.11 0.45
CA GLU A 87 -7.85 -8.19 0.85
C GLU A 87 -8.65 -7.87 2.12
N GLU A 88 -8.08 -7.12 3.05
CA GLU A 88 -8.77 -6.61 4.24
C GLU A 88 -9.85 -5.58 3.86
N MET A 89 -9.57 -4.71 2.88
CA MET A 89 -10.50 -3.68 2.41
C MET A 89 -11.59 -4.21 1.48
N ASN A 90 -11.26 -5.16 0.59
CA ASN A 90 -12.13 -5.56 -0.53
C ASN A 90 -12.58 -7.03 -0.46
N GLY A 91 -12.09 -7.80 0.52
CA GLY A 91 -12.25 -9.25 0.59
C GLY A 91 -11.18 -10.03 -0.19
N PRO A 92 -11.10 -11.35 -0.01
CA PRO A 92 -10.02 -12.19 -0.53
C PRO A 92 -9.93 -12.18 -2.06
N VAL A 93 -8.70 -12.09 -2.61
CA VAL A 93 -8.45 -12.16 -4.05
C VAL A 93 -8.54 -13.61 -4.51
N GLY A 94 -9.74 -14.01 -4.93
CA GLY A 94 -9.99 -15.28 -5.65
C GLY A 94 -10.46 -16.41 -4.75
N GLY A 95 -11.67 -16.91 -5.04
CA GLY A 95 -12.20 -18.14 -4.44
C GLY A 95 -13.69 -18.15 -4.08
N GLN A 96 -14.54 -17.25 -4.60
CA GLN A 96 -15.94 -17.65 -4.73
C GLN A 96 -16.00 -18.63 -5.90
N ASN A 97 -16.18 -19.93 -5.60
CA ASN A 97 -16.68 -20.91 -6.55
C ASN A 97 -18.08 -20.47 -6.98
N PHE A 98 -18.16 -19.54 -7.92
CA PHE A 98 -19.42 -19.25 -8.57
C PHE A 98 -19.74 -20.44 -9.48
N PRO A 99 -20.92 -21.06 -9.34
CA PRO A 99 -21.31 -22.18 -10.19
C PRO A 99 -21.21 -21.76 -11.66
N THR A 100 -20.71 -22.68 -12.50
CA THR A 100 -20.47 -22.52 -13.95
C THR A 100 -21.71 -22.15 -14.78
N ASN A 101 -22.87 -21.98 -14.14
CA ASN A 101 -24.14 -21.65 -14.77
C ASN A 101 -24.33 -20.14 -15.04
N ASP A 102 -23.40 -19.29 -14.61
CA ASP A 102 -23.43 -17.84 -14.85
C ASP A 102 -22.69 -17.43 -16.14
N LEU A 103 -22.72 -18.24 -17.19
CA LEU A 103 -22.26 -17.81 -18.51
C LEU A 103 -23.41 -17.12 -19.26
N ARG A 104 -23.14 -15.95 -19.86
CA ARG A 104 -24.01 -15.33 -20.85
C ARG A 104 -24.07 -16.22 -22.10
N VAL A 105 -25.12 -16.02 -22.90
CA VAL A 105 -25.38 -16.78 -24.14
C VAL A 105 -24.21 -16.71 -25.14
N ASP A 106 -23.36 -15.67 -25.05
CA ASP A 106 -22.15 -15.48 -25.86
C ASP A 106 -20.89 -16.16 -25.29
N GLY A 107 -21.02 -16.97 -24.23
CA GLY A 107 -19.91 -17.66 -23.56
C GLY A 107 -19.10 -16.78 -22.60
N ARG A 108 -19.47 -15.50 -22.41
CA ARG A 108 -18.80 -14.60 -21.46
C ARG A 108 -19.41 -14.72 -20.06
N ARG A 109 -18.61 -14.60 -19.02
CA ARG A 109 -19.10 -14.67 -17.62
C ARG A 109 -20.07 -13.52 -17.31
N LYS A 110 -21.18 -13.85 -16.62
CA LYS A 110 -22.18 -12.94 -16.09
C LYS A 110 -21.72 -12.54 -14.69
N GLY A 111 -21.37 -11.27 -14.53
CA GLY A 111 -20.87 -10.67 -13.30
C GLY A 111 -20.44 -9.24 -13.57
N GLU A 112 -20.25 -8.43 -12.53
CA GLU A 112 -19.70 -7.10 -12.66
C GLU A 112 -18.28 -7.23 -13.23
N GLN A 113 -18.08 -6.87 -14.51
CA GLN A 113 -16.79 -7.01 -15.19
C GLN A 113 -15.72 -6.05 -14.63
N HIS A 114 -16.10 -5.16 -13.71
CA HIS A 114 -15.32 -4.04 -13.20
C HIS A 114 -14.85 -4.22 -11.74
N HIS A 115 -14.73 -5.44 -11.22
CA HIS A 115 -13.95 -5.60 -9.99
C HIS A 115 -12.50 -5.19 -10.28
N LYS A 116 -12.05 -4.09 -9.67
CA LYS A 116 -10.64 -3.68 -9.72
C LYS A 116 -9.81 -4.89 -9.29
N GLN A 117 -8.97 -5.38 -10.19
CA GLN A 117 -8.10 -6.50 -9.86
C GLN A 117 -6.88 -5.93 -9.15
N PHE A 118 -6.55 -6.42 -7.96
CA PHE A 118 -5.34 -6.03 -7.22
C PHE A 118 -4.11 -5.88 -8.13
N ALA A 119 -3.85 -6.88 -8.99
CA ALA A 119 -2.72 -6.86 -9.91
C ALA A 119 -2.75 -5.72 -10.95
N ALA A 120 -3.94 -5.18 -11.27
CA ALA A 120 -4.08 -4.02 -12.13
C ALA A 120 -3.70 -2.72 -11.41
N GLU A 121 -4.11 -2.56 -10.14
CA GLU A 121 -3.74 -1.39 -9.34
C GLU A 121 -2.24 -1.35 -9.06
N VAL A 122 -1.64 -2.48 -8.70
CA VAL A 122 -0.18 -2.56 -8.52
C VAL A 122 0.56 -2.25 -9.82
N ALA A 123 0.06 -2.73 -10.96
CA ALA A 123 0.65 -2.45 -12.27
C ALA A 123 0.62 -0.95 -12.60
N GLU A 124 -0.43 -0.23 -12.21
CA GLU A 124 -0.56 1.22 -12.39
C GLU A 124 0.47 1.99 -11.54
N VAL A 125 0.66 1.58 -10.28
CA VAL A 125 1.63 2.21 -9.37
C VAL A 125 3.08 1.91 -9.77
N THR A 126 3.38 0.65 -10.08
CA THR A 126 4.75 0.17 -10.35
C THR A 126 5.20 0.33 -11.80
N GLY A 127 4.27 0.59 -12.73
CA GLY A 127 4.51 0.49 -14.17
C GLY A 127 4.77 -0.94 -14.69
N SER A 128 4.67 -1.96 -13.85
CA SER A 128 4.93 -3.36 -14.20
C SER A 128 3.74 -4.04 -14.88
N SER A 129 3.97 -5.11 -15.62
CA SER A 129 2.86 -5.90 -16.20
C SER A 129 2.12 -6.71 -15.13
N LYS A 130 0.82 -6.96 -15.32
CA LYS A 130 0.02 -7.85 -14.42
C LYS A 130 0.66 -9.23 -14.21
N ARG A 131 1.31 -9.77 -15.24
CA ARG A 131 2.02 -11.06 -15.17
C ARG A 131 3.20 -10.99 -14.21
N ASP A 132 3.98 -9.91 -14.30
CA ASP A 132 5.15 -9.70 -13.45
C ASP A 132 4.74 -9.51 -11.98
N VAL A 133 3.69 -8.73 -11.72
CA VAL A 133 3.11 -8.59 -10.37
C VAL A 133 2.72 -9.95 -9.78
N ASN A 134 2.02 -10.80 -10.54
CA ASN A 134 1.64 -12.14 -10.07
C ASN A 134 2.86 -13.04 -9.79
N LEU A 135 3.92 -12.92 -10.58
CA LEU A 135 5.16 -13.67 -10.37
C LEU A 135 5.88 -13.21 -9.08
N LYS A 136 5.93 -11.90 -8.83
CA LYS A 136 6.48 -11.30 -7.60
C LYS A 136 5.72 -11.77 -6.36
N ILE A 137 4.39 -11.81 -6.41
CA ILE A 137 3.55 -12.36 -5.32
C ILE A 137 3.89 -13.84 -5.05
N ALA A 138 4.04 -14.65 -6.10
CA ALA A 138 4.38 -16.07 -5.94
C ALA A 138 5.74 -16.25 -5.26
N ARG A 139 6.76 -15.48 -5.69
CA ARG A 139 8.10 -15.48 -5.09
C ARG A 139 8.09 -15.00 -3.64
N ALA A 140 7.34 -13.94 -3.33
CA ALA A 140 7.20 -13.43 -1.97
C ALA A 140 6.67 -14.52 -1.02
N ARG A 141 5.67 -15.31 -1.46
CA ARG A 141 5.10 -16.39 -0.64
C ARG A 141 6.09 -17.52 -0.35
N GLU A 142 7.04 -17.76 -1.25
CA GLU A 142 8.07 -18.80 -1.08
C GLU A 142 9.21 -18.35 -0.16
N LEU A 143 9.59 -17.06 -0.22
CA LEU A 143 10.69 -16.51 0.58
C LEU A 143 10.33 -16.32 2.07
N TRP A 144 9.04 -16.24 2.40
CA TRP A 144 8.54 -15.91 3.74
C TRP A 144 7.77 -17.09 4.38
N ARG A 145 8.08 -18.33 3.97
CA ARG A 145 7.52 -19.57 4.52
C ARG A 145 8.46 -20.20 5.54
#